data_AF-A0A7S3GVT9-F1
#
_entry.id   AF-A0A7S3GVT9-F1
#
_cell.length_a   1.000
_cell.length_b   1.000
_cell.length_c   1.000
_cell.angle_alpha   90.00
_cell.angle_beta   90.00
_cell.angle_gamma   90.00
#
_symmetry.space_group_name_H-M   'P 1'
#
loop_
_entity.id
_entity.type
_entity.pdbx_description
1 polymer ?
#
loop_
_entity_poly.entity_id
_entity_poly.type
_entity_poly.pdbx_seq_one_letter_code
_entity_poly.pdbx_strand_id
1 'polypeptide(L)'
;MEFKHERDIRKSCGGSGGDIQLKRSEVTGYLHGSDFYRGLSEEDNEIISIPASCYKENDSINTLQSLQDYLSTIRFWGLECISMQLIDYMMKEEDVGGLKKVVEKFSTELSYLNTFMKVRELPSHCNKIYFANKHDCVALLQYYNVKPPRDLKSQYEHCSHAAYYGSLSCLKYLSDIGFEWDENTCKEAAKRNNLNCLRYALENKCPVSTLTCSEAAREGSLECLKYAHEKNVRMTEDVTLNAAKGGHLECLRYAVEQECALSPATCEQAAYGGHLECLIYAHAQGCVWDIATCYAAADGGHLDVLIHLHEHDCPWDVSVSRAAAWSGHLDCLTYLHEQGCPMNLSVLIAAVRGHNIDCLQYAHEQGCAWDATVAAEAAQLHDLPMLKFLHENGCPWDEHTCIA
;
A
#
# COMPACT_ATOMS: atom_id res chain seq x y z
N MET A 1 -16.37 32.20 -25.09
CA MET A 1 -16.77 31.96 -23.69
C MET A 1 -15.48 31.96 -22.89
N GLU A 2 -15.29 32.91 -21.96
CA GLU A 2 -14.10 32.85 -21.10
C GLU A 2 -14.21 31.60 -20.21
N PHE A 3 -13.26 30.68 -20.34
CA PHE A 3 -13.22 29.51 -19.47
C PHE A 3 -12.97 29.98 -18.04
N LYS A 4 -13.61 29.35 -17.05
CA LYS A 4 -13.35 29.66 -15.63
C LYS A 4 -11.86 29.52 -15.27
N HIS A 5 -11.15 28.64 -15.98
CA HIS A 5 -9.70 28.44 -15.93
C HIS A 5 -8.89 29.64 -16.49
N GLU A 6 -9.38 30.31 -17.52
CA GLU A 6 -8.72 31.46 -18.19
C GLU A 6 -8.57 32.67 -17.25
N ARG A 7 -9.56 32.93 -16.38
CA ARG A 7 -9.52 34.09 -15.46
C ARG A 7 -8.53 33.95 -14.32
N ASP A 8 -8.36 32.73 -13.79
CA ASP A 8 -7.43 32.47 -12.68
C ASP A 8 -5.99 32.37 -13.20
N ILE A 9 -5.77 31.86 -14.42
CA ILE A 9 -4.44 31.77 -15.05
C ILE A 9 -3.96 33.15 -15.56
N ARG A 10 -4.85 34.01 -16.08
CA ARG A 10 -4.49 35.38 -16.49
C ARG A 10 -3.90 36.22 -15.35
N LYS A 11 -4.22 35.92 -14.09
CA LYS A 11 -3.65 36.61 -12.91
C LYS A 11 -2.23 36.15 -12.55
N SER A 12 -1.80 34.96 -12.98
CA SER A 12 -0.50 34.37 -12.61
C SER A 12 0.56 34.46 -13.72
N CYS A 13 0.17 34.57 -14.99
CA CYS A 13 1.06 34.86 -16.14
C CYS A 13 1.65 36.30 -16.13
N GLY A 14 1.60 37.03 -14.99
CA GLY A 14 1.93 38.45 -14.83
C GLY A 14 3.38 38.82 -15.16
N GLY A 15 3.68 38.91 -16.46
CA GLY A 15 4.88 39.50 -17.03
C GLY A 15 4.48 40.62 -18.00
N SER A 16 5.30 41.66 -18.10
CA SER A 16 5.05 42.94 -18.78
C SER A 16 4.92 42.90 -20.31
N GLY A 17 4.58 41.75 -20.91
CA GLY A 17 4.37 41.58 -22.36
C GLY A 17 2.89 41.48 -22.65
N GLY A 18 2.38 42.33 -23.55
CA GLY A 18 0.97 42.34 -23.94
C GLY A 18 0.50 41.02 -24.57
N ASP A 19 -0.79 40.95 -24.90
CA ASP A 19 -1.37 39.80 -25.59
C ASP A 19 -0.85 39.70 -27.03
N ILE A 20 -0.53 38.49 -27.47
CA ILE A 20 -0.33 38.15 -28.88
C ILE A 20 -1.64 37.67 -29.48
N GLN A 21 -1.82 37.94 -30.77
CA GLN A 21 -2.91 37.42 -31.58
C GLN A 21 -2.35 36.34 -32.50
N LEU A 22 -2.89 35.13 -32.40
CA LEU A 22 -2.51 34.01 -33.25
C LEU A 22 -3.75 33.47 -33.95
N LYS A 23 -3.62 32.97 -35.17
CA LYS A 23 -4.65 32.10 -35.75
C LYS A 23 -4.52 30.70 -35.18
N ARG A 24 -5.63 29.96 -35.09
CA ARG A 24 -5.61 28.53 -34.74
C ARG A 24 -4.60 27.72 -35.56
N SER A 25 -4.51 28.00 -36.86
CA SER A 25 -3.57 27.37 -37.79
C SER A 25 -2.10 27.74 -37.57
N GLU A 26 -1.82 28.81 -36.83
CA GLU A 26 -0.46 29.27 -36.49
C GLU A 26 0.03 28.66 -35.16
N VAL A 27 -0.86 28.01 -34.39
CA VAL A 27 -0.47 27.32 -33.15
C VAL A 27 0.48 26.19 -33.47
N THR A 28 1.58 26.13 -32.73
CA THR A 28 2.65 25.18 -32.95
C THR A 28 2.25 23.76 -32.53
N GLY A 29 2.76 22.77 -33.28
CA GLY A 29 2.25 21.39 -33.20
C GLY A 29 2.35 20.74 -31.82
N TYR A 30 3.34 21.10 -31.00
CA TYR A 30 3.50 20.53 -29.67
C TYR A 30 2.39 20.95 -28.68
N LEU A 31 1.63 22.00 -29.01
CA LEU A 31 0.49 22.48 -28.23
C LEU A 31 -0.86 21.92 -28.70
N HIS A 32 -0.91 21.23 -29.86
CA HIS A 32 -2.17 20.71 -30.39
C HIS A 32 -2.82 19.64 -29.50
N GLY A 33 -2.03 18.97 -28.67
CA GLY A 33 -2.50 18.00 -27.70
C GLY A 33 -3.08 18.59 -26.41
N SER A 34 -3.04 19.91 -26.24
CA SER A 34 -3.42 20.57 -24.98
C SER A 34 -4.93 20.74 -24.85
N ASP A 35 -5.41 20.85 -23.60
CA ASP A 35 -6.82 21.07 -23.33
C ASP A 35 -7.32 22.39 -23.90
N PHE A 36 -6.50 23.45 -23.80
CA PHE A 36 -6.82 24.74 -24.39
C PHE A 36 -7.01 24.63 -25.91
N TYR A 37 -6.09 23.96 -26.64
CA TYR A 37 -6.20 23.82 -28.09
C TYR A 37 -7.41 23.00 -28.53
N ARG A 38 -7.74 21.94 -27.79
CA ARG A 38 -8.93 21.10 -28.02
C ARG A 38 -10.24 21.84 -27.75
N GLY A 39 -10.22 22.87 -26.90
CA GLY A 39 -11.37 23.70 -26.56
C GLY A 39 -11.67 24.84 -27.54
N LEU A 40 -10.78 25.12 -28.49
CA LEU A 40 -10.97 26.13 -29.53
C LEU A 40 -11.91 25.64 -30.66
N SER A 41 -12.44 26.56 -31.46
CA SER A 41 -13.24 26.23 -32.65
C SER A 41 -12.42 25.44 -33.65
N GLU A 42 -13.05 24.64 -34.51
CA GLU A 42 -12.37 23.97 -35.63
C GLU A 42 -12.07 24.92 -36.80
N GLU A 43 -12.47 26.19 -36.72
CA GLU A 43 -12.21 27.20 -37.75
C GLU A 43 -10.73 27.66 -37.77
N ASP A 44 -10.01 27.36 -38.85
CA ASP A 44 -8.58 27.68 -39.01
C ASP A 44 -8.21 29.17 -38.91
N ASN A 45 -9.20 30.06 -39.12
CA ASN A 45 -9.04 31.51 -39.08
C ASN A 45 -9.45 32.14 -37.75
N GLU A 46 -9.85 31.35 -36.74
CA GLU A 46 -10.13 31.86 -35.41
C GLU A 46 -8.88 32.55 -34.84
N ILE A 47 -9.03 33.82 -34.45
CA ILE A 47 -7.98 34.60 -33.81
C ILE A 47 -8.09 34.40 -32.29
N ILE A 48 -7.04 33.88 -31.69
CA ILE A 48 -6.92 33.66 -30.24
C ILE A 48 -5.97 34.70 -29.63
N SER A 49 -6.39 35.25 -28.49
CA SER A 49 -5.64 36.25 -27.71
C SER A 49 -5.00 35.57 -26.51
N ILE A 50 -3.67 35.52 -26.48
CA ILE A 50 -2.91 34.80 -25.45
C ILE A 50 -1.84 35.73 -24.87
N PRO A 51 -1.58 35.74 -23.55
CA PRO A 51 -0.45 36.49 -23.00
C PRO A 51 0.87 36.04 -23.64
N ALA A 52 1.70 36.97 -24.09
CA ALA A 52 2.99 36.65 -24.73
C ALA A 52 3.87 35.72 -23.88
N SER A 53 3.81 35.85 -22.55
CA SER A 53 4.55 35.01 -21.58
C SER A 53 4.10 33.55 -21.53
N CYS A 54 2.94 33.24 -22.11
CA CYS A 54 2.29 31.94 -22.04
C CYS A 54 2.16 31.31 -23.46
N TYR A 55 2.99 31.76 -24.40
CA TYR A 55 3.19 31.16 -25.72
C TYR A 55 4.67 31.06 -26.07
N LYS A 56 5.08 29.90 -26.58
CA LYS A 56 6.45 29.64 -27.04
C LYS A 56 6.40 28.97 -28.41
N GLU A 57 7.15 29.50 -29.37
CA GLU A 57 7.10 29.05 -30.78
C GLU A 57 7.58 27.61 -31.01
N ASN A 58 8.39 27.07 -30.10
CA ASN A 58 8.88 25.69 -30.15
C ASN A 58 9.00 25.13 -28.74
N ASP A 59 9.28 23.83 -28.61
CA ASP A 59 9.47 23.20 -27.31
C ASP A 59 10.89 23.36 -26.75
N SER A 60 11.90 23.81 -27.54
CA SER A 60 13.33 23.92 -27.18
C SER A 60 13.64 24.53 -25.80
N ILE A 61 14.28 23.78 -24.91
CA ILE A 61 14.71 24.27 -23.58
C ILE A 61 16.22 24.21 -23.47
N ASN A 62 16.86 25.37 -23.28
CA ASN A 62 18.32 25.52 -23.27
C ASN A 62 18.86 26.42 -22.14
N THR A 63 17.97 27.14 -21.45
CA THR A 63 18.28 28.08 -20.36
C THR A 63 17.16 28.09 -19.33
N LEU A 64 17.45 28.55 -18.10
CA LEU A 64 16.46 28.65 -17.03
C LEU A 64 15.28 29.55 -17.41
N GLN A 65 15.55 30.58 -18.21
CA GLN A 65 14.51 31.44 -18.75
C GLN A 65 13.63 30.68 -19.76
N SER A 66 14.23 29.99 -20.74
CA SER A 66 13.46 29.18 -21.69
C SER A 66 12.66 28.04 -21.03
N LEU A 67 13.17 27.50 -19.91
CA LEU A 67 12.44 26.55 -19.07
C LEU A 67 11.23 27.24 -18.42
N GLN A 68 11.43 28.40 -17.80
CA GLN A 68 10.34 29.16 -17.19
C GLN A 68 9.26 29.54 -18.22
N ASP A 69 9.66 29.94 -19.42
CA ASP A 69 8.74 30.28 -20.52
C ASP A 69 7.98 29.03 -21.00
N TYR A 70 8.68 27.89 -21.14
CA TYR A 70 8.06 26.61 -21.49
C TYR A 70 7.05 26.15 -20.42
N LEU A 71 7.43 26.20 -19.14
CA LEU A 71 6.56 25.82 -18.02
C LEU A 71 5.33 26.73 -17.92
N SER A 72 5.50 28.04 -18.16
CA SER A 72 4.39 28.99 -18.24
C SER A 72 3.43 28.66 -19.38
N THR A 73 4.00 28.28 -20.54
CA THR A 73 3.24 27.87 -21.72
C THR A 73 2.45 26.59 -21.44
N ILE A 74 3.09 25.48 -21.05
CA ILE A 74 2.37 24.20 -20.85
C ILE A 74 1.34 24.28 -19.73
N ARG A 75 1.60 25.08 -18.69
CA ARG A 75 0.64 25.36 -17.61
C ARG A 75 -0.58 26.08 -18.14
N PHE A 76 -0.39 27.15 -18.93
CA PHE A 76 -1.50 27.91 -19.51
C PHE A 76 -2.34 27.06 -20.47
N TRP A 77 -1.66 26.30 -21.32
CA TRP A 77 -2.29 25.51 -22.38
C TRP A 77 -2.96 24.23 -21.87
N GLY A 78 -2.69 23.81 -20.63
CA GLY A 78 -3.21 22.56 -20.07
C GLY A 78 -2.61 21.35 -20.78
N LEU A 79 -1.27 21.33 -20.94
CA LEU A 79 -0.56 20.22 -21.56
C LEU A 79 -0.06 19.26 -20.47
N GLU A 80 -0.64 18.07 -20.42
CA GLU A 80 -0.28 17.05 -19.40
C GLU A 80 0.94 16.20 -19.79
N CYS A 81 1.45 16.32 -21.03
CA CYS A 81 2.57 15.51 -21.50
C CYS A 81 3.94 16.09 -21.10
N ILE A 82 4.81 15.21 -20.60
CA ILE A 82 6.21 15.54 -20.29
C ILE A 82 7.04 15.36 -21.56
N SER A 83 7.60 16.44 -22.09
CA SER A 83 8.49 16.37 -23.25
C SER A 83 9.88 15.84 -22.88
N MET A 84 10.52 15.15 -23.82
CA MET A 84 11.91 14.70 -23.66
C MET A 84 12.88 15.86 -23.47
N GLN A 85 12.59 17.03 -24.04
CA GLN A 85 13.42 18.22 -23.87
C GLN A 85 13.33 18.80 -22.45
N LEU A 86 12.14 18.77 -21.83
CA LEU A 86 11.98 19.13 -20.43
C LEU A 86 12.81 18.22 -19.54
N ILE A 87 12.73 16.90 -19.75
CA ILE A 87 13.54 15.96 -19.00
C ILE A 87 15.03 16.19 -19.24
N ASP A 88 15.48 16.31 -20.49
CA ASP A 88 16.90 16.48 -20.81
C ASP A 88 17.50 17.72 -20.14
N TYR A 89 16.81 18.85 -20.25
CA TYR A 89 17.23 20.08 -19.60
C TYR A 89 17.23 19.94 -18.09
N MET A 90 16.13 19.45 -17.50
CA MET A 90 16.02 19.30 -16.05
C MET A 90 17.07 18.35 -15.49
N MET A 91 17.50 17.32 -16.21
CA MET A 91 18.49 16.36 -15.73
C MET A 91 19.93 16.84 -15.87
N LYS A 92 20.23 17.67 -16.88
CA LYS A 92 21.60 18.15 -17.19
C LYS A 92 21.94 19.51 -16.60
N GLU A 93 20.96 20.34 -16.26
CA GLU A 93 21.20 21.71 -15.79
C GLU A 93 22.11 21.74 -14.57
N GLU A 94 23.24 22.45 -14.67
CA GLU A 94 24.28 22.52 -13.64
C GLU A 94 23.91 23.51 -12.52
N ASP A 95 23.17 24.58 -12.83
CA ASP A 95 22.65 25.51 -11.83
C ASP A 95 21.42 24.92 -11.11
N VAL A 96 21.68 23.97 -10.21
CA VAL A 96 20.64 23.32 -9.39
C VAL A 96 19.88 24.34 -8.54
N GLY A 97 20.54 25.41 -8.08
CA GLY A 97 19.93 26.46 -7.28
C GLY A 97 18.93 27.29 -8.08
N GLY A 98 19.31 27.71 -9.29
CA GLY A 98 18.44 28.38 -10.24
C GLY A 98 17.29 27.50 -10.71
N LEU A 99 17.57 26.24 -11.04
CA LEU A 99 16.54 25.27 -11.43
C LEU A 99 15.50 25.09 -10.32
N LYS A 100 15.94 24.93 -9.07
CA LYS A 100 15.03 24.78 -7.92
C LYS A 100 14.11 25.99 -7.78
N LYS A 101 14.64 27.21 -7.93
CA LYS A 101 13.82 28.45 -7.91
C LYS A 101 12.79 28.50 -9.03
N VAL A 102 13.11 28.00 -10.23
CA VAL A 102 12.13 27.92 -11.32
C VAL A 102 11.06 26.87 -10.99
N VAL A 103 11.46 25.66 -10.60
CA VAL A 103 10.56 24.56 -10.24
C VAL A 103 9.59 24.96 -9.13
N GLU A 104 10.07 25.62 -8.07
CA GLU A 104 9.25 26.07 -6.93
C GLU A 104 8.10 27.00 -7.34
N LYS A 105 8.23 27.76 -8.44
CA LYS A 105 7.16 28.64 -8.94
C LYS A 105 5.98 27.89 -9.55
N PHE A 106 6.21 26.68 -10.06
CA PHE A 106 5.22 25.91 -10.83
C PHE A 106 4.81 24.60 -10.14
N SER A 107 5.54 24.16 -9.11
CA SER A 107 5.40 22.83 -8.53
C SER A 107 4.07 22.54 -7.85
N THR A 108 3.28 23.58 -7.54
CA THR A 108 1.91 23.43 -7.02
C THR A 108 0.93 22.95 -8.09
N GLU A 109 1.13 23.35 -9.34
CA GLU A 109 0.24 23.02 -10.47
C GLU A 109 0.85 21.92 -11.34
N LEU A 110 2.18 21.90 -11.47
CA LEU A 110 2.96 20.90 -12.19
C LEU A 110 3.75 20.05 -11.18
N SER A 111 3.02 19.28 -10.38
CA SER A 111 3.59 18.52 -9.24
C SER A 111 4.69 17.53 -9.63
N TYR A 112 4.68 17.04 -10.87
CA TYR A 112 5.72 16.17 -11.43
C TYR A 112 7.11 16.85 -11.52
N LEU A 113 7.22 18.18 -11.42
CA LEU A 113 8.52 18.85 -11.41
C LEU A 113 9.34 18.52 -10.15
N ASN A 114 8.66 18.42 -8.99
CA ASN A 114 9.30 17.97 -7.75
C ASN A 114 9.81 16.52 -7.87
N THR A 115 9.09 15.72 -8.63
CA THR A 115 9.42 14.33 -8.94
C THR A 115 10.75 14.27 -9.70
N PHE A 116 10.97 15.10 -10.72
CA PHE A 116 12.26 15.18 -11.41
C PHE A 116 13.41 15.64 -10.53
N MET A 117 13.20 16.65 -9.67
CA MET A 117 14.25 17.11 -8.76
C MET A 117 14.77 15.96 -7.87
N LYS A 118 13.87 15.11 -7.38
CA LYS A 118 14.24 13.93 -6.58
C LYS A 118 15.00 12.87 -7.41
N VAL A 119 14.59 12.62 -8.65
CA VAL A 119 15.25 11.63 -9.53
C VAL A 119 16.72 11.96 -9.75
N ARG A 120 17.03 13.25 -9.91
CA ARG A 120 18.42 13.73 -10.11
C ARG A 120 19.36 13.30 -8.99
N GLU A 121 18.84 13.21 -7.77
CA GLU A 121 19.61 12.88 -6.56
C GLU A 121 19.77 11.36 -6.38
N LEU A 122 19.10 10.53 -7.19
CA LEU A 122 19.15 9.08 -7.03
C LEU A 122 20.48 8.48 -7.53
N PRO A 123 21.19 7.71 -6.69
CA PRO A 123 22.54 7.26 -6.96
C PRO A 123 22.65 6.13 -7.99
N SER A 124 21.60 5.32 -8.19
CA SER A 124 21.63 4.13 -9.04
C SER A 124 20.60 4.17 -10.16
N HIS A 125 20.88 3.46 -11.27
CA HIS A 125 19.92 3.26 -12.35
C HIS A 125 18.66 2.51 -11.91
N CYS A 126 18.78 1.53 -11.00
CA CYS A 126 17.62 0.81 -10.47
C CYS A 126 16.68 1.75 -9.70
N ASN A 127 17.24 2.66 -8.87
CA ASN A 127 16.42 3.64 -8.15
C ASN A 127 15.65 4.55 -9.11
N LYS A 128 16.24 4.89 -10.26
CA LYS A 128 15.57 5.70 -11.30
C LYS A 128 14.43 4.95 -11.97
N ILE A 129 14.58 3.64 -12.23
CA ILE A 129 13.49 2.81 -12.78
C ILE A 129 12.37 2.67 -11.76
N TYR A 130 12.67 2.34 -10.50
CA TYR A 130 11.67 2.27 -9.44
C TYR A 130 10.91 3.58 -9.27
N PHE A 131 11.62 4.70 -9.35
CA PHE A 131 11.00 6.00 -9.27
C PHE A 131 10.10 6.29 -10.48
N ALA A 132 10.55 5.99 -11.70
CA ALA A 132 9.74 6.12 -12.90
C ALA A 132 8.47 5.25 -12.81
N ASN A 133 8.59 4.00 -12.37
CA ASN A 133 7.47 3.11 -12.10
C ASN A 133 6.52 3.72 -11.08
N LYS A 134 7.00 4.17 -9.90
CA LYS A 134 6.14 4.76 -8.87
C LYS A 134 5.26 5.93 -9.35
N HIS A 135 5.68 6.62 -10.40
CA HIS A 135 5.00 7.78 -10.97
C HIS A 135 4.44 7.55 -12.39
N ASP A 136 4.39 6.29 -12.86
CA ASP A 136 4.01 5.87 -14.21
C ASP A 136 4.64 6.71 -15.35
N CYS A 137 5.92 7.07 -15.19
CA CYS A 137 6.62 8.00 -16.08
C CYS A 137 7.50 7.28 -17.12
N VAL A 138 6.90 6.87 -18.24
CA VAL A 138 7.61 6.22 -19.36
C VAL A 138 8.73 7.10 -19.93
N ALA A 139 8.54 8.42 -19.98
CA ALA A 139 9.52 9.34 -20.53
C ALA A 139 10.85 9.31 -19.75
N LEU A 140 10.84 9.03 -18.44
CA LEU A 140 12.07 8.80 -17.67
C LEU A 140 12.77 7.50 -18.04
N LEU A 141 12.01 6.42 -18.28
CA LEU A 141 12.57 5.15 -18.72
C LEU A 141 13.24 5.27 -20.09
N GLN A 142 12.62 6.04 -21.00
CA GLN A 142 13.18 6.38 -22.30
C GLN A 142 14.44 7.24 -22.17
N TYR A 143 14.41 8.28 -21.33
CA TYR A 143 15.54 9.18 -21.09
C TYR A 143 16.79 8.45 -20.62
N TYR A 144 16.65 7.55 -19.64
CA TYR A 144 17.77 6.77 -19.15
C TYR A 144 18.17 5.61 -20.07
N ASN A 145 17.53 5.48 -21.24
CA ASN A 145 17.76 4.41 -22.20
C ASN A 145 17.78 3.04 -21.51
N VAL A 146 16.77 2.80 -20.68
CA VAL A 146 16.66 1.60 -19.85
C VAL A 146 16.69 0.37 -20.75
N LYS A 147 17.49 -0.61 -20.36
CA LYS A 147 17.60 -1.92 -21.04
C LYS A 147 17.49 -3.03 -20.00
N PRO A 148 16.96 -4.21 -20.38
CA PRO A 148 16.92 -5.35 -19.48
C PRO A 148 18.32 -5.67 -18.93
N PRO A 149 18.53 -5.68 -17.59
CA PRO A 149 19.78 -6.18 -17.02
C PRO A 149 19.93 -7.68 -17.30
N ARG A 150 21.18 -8.19 -17.33
CA ARG A 150 21.43 -9.63 -17.56
C ARG A 150 20.81 -10.54 -16.49
N ASP A 151 20.67 -10.02 -15.28
CA ASP A 151 20.06 -10.72 -14.16
C ASP A 151 18.53 -10.72 -14.26
N LEU A 152 17.93 -11.91 -14.31
CA LEU A 152 16.48 -12.09 -14.40
C LEU A 152 15.75 -11.59 -13.15
N LYS A 153 16.35 -11.75 -11.96
CA LYS A 153 15.72 -11.32 -10.71
C LYS A 153 15.42 -9.82 -10.73
N SER A 154 16.40 -9.02 -11.13
CA SER A 154 16.23 -7.58 -11.29
C SER A 154 15.16 -7.25 -12.34
N GLN A 155 15.08 -8.01 -13.45
CA GLN A 155 14.02 -7.78 -14.44
C GLN A 155 12.62 -7.98 -13.83
N TYR A 156 12.42 -9.11 -13.15
CA TYR A 156 11.18 -9.44 -12.44
C TYR A 156 10.81 -8.39 -11.39
N GLU A 157 11.79 -7.90 -10.64
CA GLU A 157 11.59 -6.84 -9.63
C GLU A 157 11.07 -5.53 -10.26
N HIS A 158 11.59 -5.12 -11.43
CA HIS A 158 11.11 -3.90 -12.08
C HIS A 158 9.67 -4.05 -12.62
N CYS A 159 9.33 -5.19 -13.22
CA CYS A 159 7.97 -5.46 -13.70
C CYS A 159 6.97 -5.58 -12.53
N SER A 160 7.30 -6.33 -11.48
CA SER A 160 6.45 -6.46 -10.29
C SER A 160 6.30 -5.14 -9.53
N HIS A 161 7.34 -4.30 -9.49
CA HIS A 161 7.24 -2.95 -8.94
C HIS A 161 6.32 -2.05 -9.78
N ALA A 162 6.38 -2.10 -11.12
CA ALA A 162 5.41 -1.36 -11.96
C ALA A 162 3.98 -1.83 -11.71
N ALA A 163 3.77 -3.16 -11.60
CA ALA A 163 2.49 -3.75 -11.27
C ALA A 163 1.97 -3.36 -9.88
N TYR A 164 2.85 -3.30 -8.86
CA TYR A 164 2.53 -2.87 -7.50
C TYR A 164 1.99 -1.43 -7.42
N TYR A 165 2.56 -0.51 -8.20
CA TYR A 165 2.13 0.90 -8.22
C TYR A 165 0.99 1.19 -9.20
N GLY A 166 0.54 0.20 -9.97
CA GLY A 166 -0.54 0.38 -10.95
C GLY A 166 -0.09 1.09 -12.22
N SER A 167 1.21 1.08 -12.47
CA SER A 167 1.89 1.87 -13.50
C SER A 167 1.85 1.14 -14.83
N LEU A 168 0.66 1.10 -15.43
CA LEU A 168 0.38 0.35 -16.64
C LEU A 168 1.26 0.79 -17.81
N SER A 169 1.51 2.10 -17.94
CA SER A 169 2.29 2.65 -19.05
C SER A 169 3.75 2.20 -18.95
N CYS A 170 4.32 2.28 -17.75
CA CYS A 170 5.65 1.75 -17.45
C CYS A 170 5.73 0.23 -17.63
N LEU A 171 4.75 -0.53 -17.14
CA LEU A 171 4.73 -1.99 -17.28
C LEU A 171 4.71 -2.42 -18.76
N LYS A 172 3.88 -1.76 -19.59
CA LYS A 172 3.85 -1.94 -21.04
C LYS A 172 5.19 -1.64 -21.68
N TYR A 173 5.75 -0.48 -21.37
CA TYR A 173 7.04 -0.07 -21.92
C TYR A 173 8.16 -1.05 -21.56
N LEU A 174 8.24 -1.50 -20.31
CA LEU A 174 9.24 -2.48 -19.86
C LEU A 174 9.11 -3.81 -20.62
N SER A 175 7.88 -4.30 -20.80
CA SER A 175 7.60 -5.49 -21.63
C SER A 175 8.05 -5.29 -23.09
N ASP A 176 7.71 -4.15 -23.69
CA ASP A 176 8.01 -3.85 -25.10
C ASP A 176 9.53 -3.82 -25.39
N ILE A 177 10.34 -3.39 -24.41
CA ILE A 177 11.80 -3.40 -24.52
C ILE A 177 12.45 -4.72 -24.06
N GLY A 178 11.64 -5.73 -23.73
CA GLY A 178 12.08 -7.09 -23.44
C GLY A 178 12.50 -7.36 -22.00
N PHE A 179 11.97 -6.63 -21.00
CA PHE A 179 12.08 -7.07 -19.61
C PHE A 179 11.25 -8.33 -19.41
N GLU A 180 11.87 -9.37 -18.85
CA GLU A 180 11.18 -10.57 -18.42
C GLU A 180 10.36 -10.32 -17.15
N TRP A 181 9.23 -11.01 -17.02
CA TRP A 181 8.34 -10.97 -15.86
C TRP A 181 8.07 -12.39 -15.32
N ASP A 182 7.69 -12.46 -14.05
CA ASP A 182 7.30 -13.69 -13.36
C ASP A 182 5.93 -13.55 -12.67
N GLU A 183 5.54 -14.59 -11.94
CA GLU A 183 4.28 -14.64 -11.19
C GLU A 183 4.10 -13.52 -10.16
N ASN A 184 5.20 -12.90 -9.69
CA ASN A 184 5.12 -11.77 -8.78
C ASN A 184 4.48 -10.54 -9.45
N THR A 185 4.59 -10.40 -10.78
CA THR A 185 3.95 -9.29 -11.49
C THR A 185 2.42 -9.35 -11.36
N CYS A 186 1.82 -10.52 -11.60
CA CYS A 186 0.39 -10.73 -11.40
C CYS A 186 -0.01 -10.61 -9.92
N LYS A 187 0.78 -11.23 -9.03
CA LYS A 187 0.54 -11.20 -7.57
C LYS A 187 0.53 -9.77 -7.02
N GLU A 188 1.53 -8.95 -7.33
CA GLU A 188 1.60 -7.57 -6.82
C GLU A 188 0.52 -6.66 -7.42
N ALA A 189 0.15 -6.85 -8.70
CA ALA A 189 -1.01 -6.15 -9.27
C ALA A 189 -2.30 -6.51 -8.55
N ALA A 190 -2.53 -7.81 -8.30
CA ALA A 190 -3.73 -8.29 -7.65
C ALA A 190 -3.83 -7.85 -6.18
N LYS A 191 -2.71 -7.93 -5.45
CA LYS A 191 -2.56 -7.47 -4.06
C LYS A 191 -2.93 -6.00 -3.87
N ARG A 192 -2.62 -5.14 -4.85
CA ARG A 192 -2.82 -3.68 -4.78
C ARG A 192 -4.06 -3.19 -5.54
N ASN A 193 -4.94 -4.11 -5.93
CA ASN A 193 -6.13 -3.84 -6.74
C ASN A 193 -5.85 -3.12 -8.08
N ASN A 194 -4.67 -3.32 -8.67
CA ASN A 194 -4.28 -2.71 -9.93
C ASN A 194 -4.77 -3.55 -11.12
N LEU A 195 -6.10 -3.58 -11.31
CA LEU A 195 -6.77 -4.44 -12.29
C LEU A 195 -6.22 -4.26 -13.72
N ASN A 196 -5.88 -3.04 -14.13
CA ASN A 196 -5.36 -2.79 -15.47
C ASN A 196 -3.98 -3.43 -15.70
N CYS A 197 -3.09 -3.40 -14.70
CA CYS A 197 -1.80 -4.08 -14.77
C CYS A 197 -1.98 -5.60 -14.78
N LEU A 198 -2.85 -6.14 -13.92
CA LEU A 198 -3.16 -7.58 -13.90
C LEU A 198 -3.73 -8.06 -15.24
N ARG A 199 -4.68 -7.30 -15.80
CA ARG A 199 -5.28 -7.54 -17.12
C ARG A 199 -4.23 -7.62 -18.21
N TYR A 200 -3.38 -6.59 -18.29
CA TYR A 200 -2.32 -6.55 -19.28
C TYR A 200 -1.33 -7.71 -19.12
N ALA A 201 -0.90 -8.02 -17.89
CA ALA A 201 0.02 -9.11 -17.62
C ALA A 201 -0.55 -10.48 -18.06
N LEU A 202 -1.78 -10.80 -17.66
CA LEU A 202 -2.43 -12.07 -18.00
C LEU A 202 -2.72 -12.21 -19.51
N GLU A 203 -3.16 -11.13 -20.16
CA GLU A 203 -3.41 -11.12 -21.61
C GLU A 203 -2.11 -11.30 -22.43
N ASN A 204 -0.96 -10.91 -21.86
CA ASN A 204 0.36 -11.09 -22.46
C ASN A 204 1.12 -12.30 -21.90
N LYS A 205 0.40 -13.29 -21.33
CA LYS A 205 0.94 -14.58 -20.88
C LYS A 205 2.02 -14.47 -19.81
N CYS A 206 1.98 -13.43 -18.98
CA CYS A 206 2.77 -13.38 -17.76
C CYS A 206 2.45 -14.63 -16.90
N PRO A 207 3.46 -15.32 -16.35
CA PRO A 207 3.21 -16.43 -15.43
C PRO A 207 2.30 -16.00 -14.28
N VAL A 208 1.46 -16.91 -13.82
CA VAL A 208 0.51 -16.65 -12.73
C VAL A 208 0.45 -17.85 -11.81
N SER A 209 0.34 -17.59 -10.51
CA SER A 209 0.21 -18.61 -9.46
C SER A 209 -1.08 -18.42 -8.67
N THR A 210 -1.47 -19.44 -7.92
CA THR A 210 -2.65 -19.42 -7.03
C THR A 210 -2.55 -18.31 -5.97
N LEU A 211 -1.32 -17.87 -5.64
CA LEU A 211 -1.06 -16.73 -4.75
C LEU A 211 -1.69 -15.42 -5.25
N THR A 212 -1.92 -15.29 -6.56
CA THR A 212 -2.57 -14.09 -7.12
C THR A 212 -3.98 -13.92 -6.57
N CYS A 213 -4.76 -15.01 -6.48
CA CYS A 213 -6.11 -14.97 -5.93
C CYS A 213 -6.10 -14.82 -4.40
N SER A 214 -5.21 -15.53 -3.70
CA SER A 214 -5.18 -15.48 -2.23
C SER A 214 -4.66 -14.15 -1.69
N GLU A 215 -3.72 -13.47 -2.35
CA GLU A 215 -3.30 -12.10 -1.98
C GLU A 215 -4.37 -11.06 -2.34
N ALA A 216 -5.05 -11.20 -3.49
CA ALA A 216 -6.19 -10.33 -3.82
C ALA A 216 -7.30 -10.42 -2.77
N ALA A 217 -7.60 -11.64 -2.31
CA ALA A 217 -8.56 -11.87 -1.23
C ALA A 217 -8.11 -11.24 0.10
N ARG A 218 -6.82 -11.40 0.45
CA ARG A 218 -6.24 -10.86 1.69
C ARG A 218 -6.29 -9.35 1.81
N GLU A 219 -6.20 -8.64 0.68
CA GLU A 219 -6.17 -7.17 0.63
C GLU A 219 -7.48 -6.57 0.06
N GLY A 220 -8.53 -7.39 -0.09
CA GLY A 220 -9.87 -6.89 -0.46
C GLY A 220 -10.01 -6.46 -1.91
N SER A 221 -9.10 -6.92 -2.77
CA SER A 221 -9.05 -6.59 -4.20
C SER A 221 -10.03 -7.46 -4.99
N LEU A 222 -11.33 -7.33 -4.70
CA LEU A 222 -12.40 -8.17 -5.25
C LEU A 222 -12.41 -8.22 -6.78
N GLU A 223 -12.18 -7.07 -7.43
CA GLU A 223 -12.21 -6.98 -8.88
C GLU A 223 -11.03 -7.71 -9.53
N CYS A 224 -9.84 -7.65 -8.93
CA CYS A 224 -8.69 -8.47 -9.34
C CYS A 224 -8.95 -9.96 -9.11
N LEU A 225 -9.57 -10.33 -7.98
CA LEU A 225 -9.92 -11.72 -7.67
C LEU A 225 -10.89 -12.30 -8.71
N LYS A 226 -11.98 -11.58 -9.00
CA LYS A 226 -12.96 -11.97 -10.04
C LYS A 226 -12.30 -12.12 -11.40
N TYR A 227 -11.51 -11.13 -11.82
CA TYR A 227 -10.85 -11.18 -13.11
C TYR A 227 -9.82 -12.32 -13.21
N ALA A 228 -9.03 -12.57 -12.17
CA ALA A 228 -8.10 -13.70 -12.14
C ALA A 228 -8.86 -15.04 -12.27
N HIS A 229 -9.96 -15.20 -11.55
CA HIS A 229 -10.81 -16.38 -11.65
C HIS A 229 -11.41 -16.54 -13.06
N GLU A 230 -11.92 -15.47 -13.69
CA GLU A 230 -12.39 -15.46 -15.09
C GLU A 230 -11.31 -15.91 -16.09
N LYS A 231 -10.03 -15.68 -15.77
CA LYS A 231 -8.88 -16.17 -16.55
C LYS A 231 -8.42 -17.58 -16.19
N ASN A 232 -9.24 -18.33 -15.45
CA ASN A 232 -8.97 -19.69 -14.97
C ASN A 232 -7.78 -19.79 -14.01
N VAL A 233 -7.44 -18.72 -13.29
CA VAL A 233 -6.51 -18.82 -12.17
C VAL A 233 -7.20 -19.58 -11.05
N ARG A 234 -6.64 -20.72 -10.66
CA ARG A 234 -7.23 -21.62 -9.66
C ARG A 234 -7.34 -20.91 -8.31
N MET A 235 -8.54 -20.91 -7.74
CA MET A 235 -8.77 -20.54 -6.34
C MET A 235 -8.58 -21.78 -5.44
N THR A 236 -7.82 -21.61 -4.37
CA THR A 236 -7.59 -22.62 -3.32
C THR A 236 -8.32 -22.21 -2.04
N GLU A 237 -8.31 -23.08 -1.02
CA GLU A 237 -8.81 -22.75 0.31
C GLU A 237 -8.10 -21.52 0.92
N ASP A 238 -6.88 -21.20 0.49
CA ASP A 238 -6.17 -19.99 0.93
C ASP A 238 -6.95 -18.70 0.62
N VAL A 239 -7.82 -18.70 -0.39
CA VAL A 239 -8.62 -17.53 -0.76
C VAL A 239 -9.64 -17.20 0.34
N THR A 240 -10.34 -18.20 0.88
CA THR A 240 -11.30 -18.00 1.97
C THR A 240 -10.58 -17.64 3.27
N LEU A 241 -9.49 -18.35 3.60
CA LEU A 241 -8.65 -18.06 4.76
C LEU A 241 -8.12 -16.62 4.76
N ASN A 242 -7.55 -16.18 3.64
CA ASN A 242 -6.97 -14.85 3.54
C ASN A 242 -8.03 -13.74 3.49
N ALA A 243 -9.17 -13.96 2.81
CA ALA A 243 -10.28 -13.01 2.86
C ALA A 243 -10.79 -12.81 4.29
N ALA A 244 -10.95 -13.91 5.04
CA ALA A 244 -11.33 -13.87 6.44
C ALA A 244 -10.29 -13.14 7.30
N LYS A 245 -9.00 -13.45 7.10
CA LYS A 245 -7.88 -12.80 7.80
C LYS A 245 -7.80 -11.29 7.57
N GLY A 246 -8.08 -10.83 6.35
CA GLY A 246 -8.08 -9.41 5.98
C GLY A 246 -9.41 -8.69 6.25
N GLY A 247 -10.44 -9.41 6.69
CA GLY A 247 -11.74 -8.82 6.98
C GLY A 247 -12.54 -8.43 5.76
N HIS A 248 -12.25 -9.04 4.61
CA HIS A 248 -12.84 -8.69 3.33
C HIS A 248 -14.03 -9.59 3.02
N LEU A 249 -15.16 -9.31 3.68
CA LEU A 249 -16.39 -10.11 3.59
C LEU A 249 -16.82 -10.35 2.14
N GLU A 250 -16.75 -9.35 1.26
CA GLU A 250 -17.16 -9.51 -0.13
C GLU A 250 -16.25 -10.45 -0.93
N CYS A 251 -14.94 -10.49 -0.62
CA CYS A 251 -14.03 -11.49 -1.20
C CYS A 251 -14.35 -12.89 -0.67
N LEU A 252 -14.63 -13.01 0.63
CA LEU A 252 -14.99 -14.28 1.27
C LEU A 252 -16.30 -14.82 0.69
N ARG A 253 -17.33 -13.98 0.58
CA ARG A 253 -18.62 -14.30 -0.05
C ARG A 253 -18.44 -14.77 -1.48
N TYR A 254 -17.70 -14.01 -2.28
CA TYR A 254 -17.42 -14.39 -3.66
C TYR A 254 -16.73 -15.76 -3.74
N ALA A 255 -15.71 -16.01 -2.91
CA ALA A 255 -15.01 -17.28 -2.91
C ALA A 255 -15.93 -18.46 -2.54
N VAL A 256 -16.78 -18.31 -1.52
CA VAL A 256 -17.75 -19.34 -1.12
C VAL A 256 -18.80 -19.58 -2.20
N GLU A 257 -19.29 -18.53 -2.88
CA GLU A 257 -20.21 -18.64 -4.02
C GLU A 257 -19.58 -19.38 -5.22
N GLN A 258 -18.25 -19.37 -5.35
CA GLN A 258 -17.51 -20.16 -6.34
C GLN A 258 -17.06 -21.54 -5.80
N GLU A 259 -17.70 -22.02 -4.74
CA GLU A 259 -17.46 -23.34 -4.13
C GLU A 259 -16.04 -23.52 -3.55
N CYS A 260 -15.35 -22.43 -3.20
CA CYS A 260 -14.11 -22.52 -2.42
C CYS A 260 -14.42 -23.03 -1.01
N ALA A 261 -13.66 -24.03 -0.55
CA ALA A 261 -13.88 -24.65 0.73
C ALA A 261 -13.65 -23.67 1.90
N LEU A 262 -14.50 -23.80 2.93
CA LEU A 262 -14.26 -23.26 4.25
C LEU A 262 -13.62 -24.37 5.10
N SER A 263 -12.55 -24.03 5.81
CA SER A 263 -11.95 -24.87 6.85
C SER A 263 -12.06 -24.18 8.21
N PRO A 264 -11.96 -24.89 9.35
CA PRO A 264 -12.03 -24.29 10.69
C PRO A 264 -11.10 -23.08 10.86
N ALA A 265 -9.92 -23.14 10.22
CA ALA A 265 -8.96 -22.04 10.19
C ALA A 265 -9.53 -20.74 9.60
N THR A 266 -10.63 -20.77 8.84
CA THR A 266 -11.29 -19.56 8.31
C THR A 266 -11.90 -18.74 9.44
N CYS A 267 -12.61 -19.39 10.36
CA CYS A 267 -13.13 -18.76 11.58
C CYS A 267 -11.96 -18.28 12.46
N GLU A 268 -10.92 -19.11 12.62
CA GLU A 268 -9.73 -18.72 13.39
C GLU A 268 -9.05 -17.47 12.82
N GLN A 269 -8.85 -17.37 11.50
CA GLN A 269 -8.24 -16.20 10.87
C GLN A 269 -9.14 -14.95 10.95
N ALA A 270 -10.46 -15.10 10.79
CA ALA A 270 -11.40 -14.00 11.02
C ALA A 270 -11.33 -13.51 12.48
N ALA A 271 -11.26 -14.44 13.43
CA ALA A 271 -11.19 -14.14 14.86
C ALA A 271 -9.87 -13.45 15.23
N TYR A 272 -8.73 -13.97 14.72
CA TYR A 272 -7.41 -13.37 14.91
C TYR A 272 -7.32 -11.94 14.36
N GLY A 273 -7.99 -11.65 13.24
CA GLY A 273 -8.03 -10.31 12.64
C GLY A 273 -9.11 -9.39 13.21
N GLY A 274 -9.97 -9.88 14.11
CA GLY A 274 -11.06 -9.07 14.70
C GLY A 274 -12.21 -8.81 13.75
N HIS A 275 -12.39 -9.67 12.76
CA HIS A 275 -13.34 -9.48 11.66
C HIS A 275 -14.64 -10.22 11.93
N LEU A 276 -15.43 -9.70 12.88
CA LEU A 276 -16.68 -10.30 13.36
C LEU A 276 -17.66 -10.64 12.22
N GLU A 277 -17.83 -9.76 11.23
CA GLU A 277 -18.74 -10.01 10.10
C GLU A 277 -18.28 -11.21 9.25
N CYS A 278 -16.97 -11.37 9.02
CA CYS A 278 -16.42 -12.52 8.32
C CYS A 278 -16.60 -13.80 9.12
N LEU A 279 -16.40 -13.75 10.44
CA LEU A 279 -16.62 -14.88 11.34
C LEU A 279 -18.08 -15.33 11.31
N ILE A 280 -19.03 -14.41 11.49
CA ILE A 280 -20.47 -14.69 11.46
C ILE A 280 -20.86 -15.29 10.11
N TYR A 281 -20.39 -14.70 9.01
CA TYR A 281 -20.69 -15.21 7.68
C TYR A 281 -20.11 -16.62 7.46
N ALA A 282 -18.83 -16.83 7.77
CA ALA A 282 -18.19 -18.14 7.63
C ALA A 282 -18.92 -19.22 8.44
N HIS A 283 -19.27 -18.91 9.69
CA HIS A 283 -20.04 -19.82 10.54
C HIS A 283 -21.42 -20.14 9.97
N ALA A 284 -22.14 -19.14 9.47
CA ALA A 284 -23.43 -19.33 8.80
C ALA A 284 -23.35 -20.19 7.53
N GLN A 285 -22.19 -20.24 6.87
CA GLN A 285 -21.92 -21.13 5.72
C GLN A 285 -21.43 -22.54 6.13
N GLY A 286 -21.44 -22.85 7.43
CA GLY A 286 -21.08 -24.18 7.96
C GLY A 286 -19.62 -24.32 8.39
N CYS A 287 -18.85 -23.23 8.46
CA CYS A 287 -17.53 -23.25 9.09
C CYS A 287 -17.67 -23.48 10.59
N VAL A 288 -17.01 -24.52 11.10
CA VAL A 288 -16.99 -24.78 12.55
C VAL A 288 -16.02 -23.81 13.23
N TRP A 289 -16.38 -23.40 14.45
CA TRP A 289 -15.45 -22.81 15.40
C TRP A 289 -15.19 -23.78 16.54
N ASP A 290 -14.05 -23.60 17.21
CA ASP A 290 -13.63 -24.39 18.36
C ASP A 290 -12.75 -23.55 19.30
N ILE A 291 -12.06 -24.20 20.24
CA ILE A 291 -11.16 -23.54 21.19
C ILE A 291 -10.09 -22.70 20.49
N ALA A 292 -9.61 -23.13 19.30
CA ALA A 292 -8.62 -22.37 18.54
C ALA A 292 -9.19 -21.05 18.02
N THR A 293 -10.51 -20.98 17.76
CA THR A 293 -11.18 -19.74 17.35
C THR A 293 -11.25 -18.74 18.52
N CYS A 294 -11.63 -19.19 19.72
CA CYS A 294 -11.56 -18.36 20.93
C CYS A 294 -10.12 -17.93 21.26
N TYR A 295 -9.17 -18.86 21.14
CA TYR A 295 -7.74 -18.58 21.31
C TYR A 295 -7.31 -17.46 20.35
N ALA A 296 -7.65 -17.56 19.07
CA ALA A 296 -7.29 -16.58 18.06
C ALA A 296 -7.86 -15.18 18.35
N ALA A 297 -9.13 -15.09 18.78
CA ALA A 297 -9.73 -13.81 19.19
C ALA A 297 -9.01 -13.19 20.40
N ALA A 298 -8.68 -14.01 21.40
CA ALA A 298 -7.97 -13.58 22.60
C ALA A 298 -6.51 -13.17 22.30
N ASP A 299 -5.83 -13.91 21.41
CA ASP A 299 -4.47 -13.64 20.95
C ASP A 299 -4.36 -12.35 20.13
N GLY A 300 -5.38 -12.05 19.31
CA GLY A 300 -5.47 -10.80 18.54
C GLY A 300 -6.05 -9.61 19.32
N GLY A 301 -6.57 -9.84 20.53
CA GLY A 301 -7.11 -8.78 21.39
C GLY A 301 -8.47 -8.26 20.95
N HIS A 302 -9.29 -9.12 20.35
CA HIS A 302 -10.59 -8.77 19.80
C HIS A 302 -11.72 -9.18 20.73
N LEU A 303 -11.93 -8.37 21.78
CA LEU A 303 -12.92 -8.62 22.83
C LEU A 303 -14.35 -8.77 22.28
N ASP A 304 -14.73 -7.98 21.28
CA ASP A 304 -16.05 -8.06 20.63
C ASP A 304 -16.29 -9.42 19.95
N VAL A 305 -15.27 -9.94 19.27
CA VAL A 305 -15.30 -11.28 18.68
C VAL A 305 -15.36 -12.34 19.77
N LEU A 306 -14.57 -12.20 20.83
CA LEU A 306 -14.54 -13.14 21.94
C LEU A 306 -15.88 -13.21 22.69
N ILE A 307 -16.54 -12.06 22.91
CA ILE A 307 -17.89 -11.98 23.45
C ILE A 307 -18.87 -12.73 22.54
N HIS A 308 -18.83 -12.46 21.23
CA HIS A 308 -19.73 -13.12 20.29
C HIS A 308 -19.57 -14.64 20.29
N LEU A 309 -18.33 -15.14 20.30
CA LEU A 309 -18.02 -16.56 20.37
C LEU A 309 -18.56 -17.18 21.66
N HIS A 310 -18.40 -16.51 22.80
CA HIS A 310 -18.93 -16.96 24.08
C HIS A 310 -20.46 -17.02 24.10
N GLU A 311 -21.13 -15.97 23.63
CA GLU A 311 -22.60 -15.89 23.57
C GLU A 311 -23.23 -16.99 22.69
N HIS A 312 -22.44 -17.61 21.82
CA HIS A 312 -22.85 -18.71 20.94
C HIS A 312 -22.17 -20.04 21.28
N ASP A 313 -21.82 -20.23 22.57
CA ASP A 313 -21.34 -21.50 23.14
C ASP A 313 -20.04 -22.04 22.52
N CYS A 314 -19.19 -21.16 21.96
CA CYS A 314 -17.86 -21.57 21.50
C CYS A 314 -17.00 -21.96 22.71
N PRO A 315 -16.40 -23.16 22.73
CA PRO A 315 -15.65 -23.62 23.90
C PRO A 315 -14.38 -22.80 24.12
N TRP A 316 -13.98 -22.66 25.37
CA TRP A 316 -12.68 -22.15 25.78
C TRP A 316 -12.06 -23.01 26.88
N ASP A 317 -10.76 -22.88 27.06
CA ASP A 317 -10.01 -23.40 28.20
C ASP A 317 -8.94 -22.40 28.64
N VAL A 318 -8.11 -22.79 29.61
CA VAL A 318 -7.01 -21.93 30.13
C VAL A 318 -6.06 -21.41 29.04
N SER A 319 -5.95 -22.10 27.88
CA SER A 319 -5.11 -21.64 26.78
C SER A 319 -5.58 -20.32 26.19
N VAL A 320 -6.89 -20.02 26.25
CA VAL A 320 -7.47 -18.76 25.77
C VAL A 320 -7.08 -17.60 26.69
N SER A 321 -7.18 -17.78 28.02
CA SER A 321 -6.67 -16.80 29.01
C SER A 321 -5.16 -16.61 28.87
N ARG A 322 -4.43 -17.70 28.59
CA ARG A 322 -2.98 -17.66 28.36
C ARG A 322 -2.62 -16.83 27.12
N ALA A 323 -3.39 -16.94 26.05
CA ALA A 323 -3.19 -16.16 24.82
C ALA A 323 -3.37 -14.66 25.08
N ALA A 324 -4.50 -14.27 25.71
CA ALA A 324 -4.76 -12.88 26.08
C ALA A 324 -3.63 -12.31 26.96
N ALA A 325 -3.16 -13.08 27.95
CA ALA A 325 -2.06 -12.67 28.82
C ALA A 325 -0.71 -12.55 28.09
N TRP A 326 -0.41 -13.47 27.17
CA TRP A 326 0.82 -13.44 26.38
C TRP A 326 0.86 -12.28 25.38
N SER A 327 -0.29 -11.91 24.80
CA SER A 327 -0.39 -10.80 23.84
C SER A 327 -0.68 -9.45 24.51
N GLY A 328 -0.95 -9.44 25.81
CA GLY A 328 -1.12 -8.21 26.61
C GLY A 328 -2.52 -7.61 26.53
N HIS A 329 -3.51 -8.40 26.11
CA HIS A 329 -4.90 -7.98 25.95
C HIS A 329 -5.66 -8.14 27.27
N LEU A 330 -5.43 -7.19 28.18
CA LEU A 330 -6.01 -7.20 29.53
C LEU A 330 -7.54 -7.20 29.52
N ASP A 331 -8.17 -6.53 28.57
CA ASP A 331 -9.63 -6.50 28.40
C ASP A 331 -10.20 -7.88 28.08
N CYS A 332 -9.57 -8.62 27.16
CA CYS A 332 -9.89 -10.01 26.85
C CYS A 332 -9.66 -10.91 28.07
N LEU A 333 -8.52 -10.77 28.76
CA LEU A 333 -8.21 -11.54 29.96
C LEU A 333 -9.23 -11.29 31.08
N THR A 334 -9.62 -10.03 31.28
CA THR A 334 -10.60 -9.62 32.29
C THR A 334 -11.96 -10.24 32.00
N TYR A 335 -12.43 -10.15 30.76
CA TYR A 335 -13.69 -10.75 30.34
C TYR A 335 -13.68 -12.27 30.52
N LEU A 336 -12.62 -12.95 30.06
CA LEU A 336 -12.46 -14.40 30.21
C LEU A 336 -12.56 -14.82 31.68
N HIS A 337 -11.86 -14.11 32.57
CA HIS A 337 -11.92 -14.36 34.00
C HIS A 337 -13.33 -14.17 34.57
N GLU A 338 -13.99 -13.05 34.27
CA GLU A 338 -15.33 -12.72 34.75
C GLU A 338 -16.39 -13.73 34.29
N GLN A 339 -16.21 -14.32 33.11
CA GLN A 339 -17.09 -15.36 32.57
C GLN A 339 -16.67 -16.79 32.99
N GLY A 340 -15.69 -16.93 33.89
CA GLY A 340 -15.32 -18.21 34.49
C GLY A 340 -14.33 -19.07 33.68
N CYS A 341 -13.63 -18.48 32.71
CA CYS A 341 -12.50 -19.14 32.07
C CYS A 341 -11.38 -19.38 33.10
N PRO A 342 -10.79 -20.59 33.19
CA PRO A 342 -9.79 -20.88 34.21
C PRO A 342 -8.55 -19.98 34.11
N MET A 343 -8.06 -19.54 35.26
CA MET A 343 -6.76 -18.88 35.42
C MET A 343 -5.89 -19.68 36.38
N ASN A 344 -4.62 -19.89 36.00
CA ASN A 344 -3.64 -20.61 36.81
C ASN A 344 -2.23 -20.02 36.57
N LEU A 345 -1.21 -20.63 37.20
CA LEU A 345 0.18 -20.20 37.07
C LEU A 345 0.64 -20.02 35.61
N SER A 346 0.12 -20.81 34.66
CA SER A 346 0.51 -20.70 33.25
C SER A 346 0.08 -19.37 32.60
N VAL A 347 -0.96 -18.71 33.12
CA VAL A 347 -1.39 -17.38 32.69
C VAL A 347 -0.39 -16.32 33.17
N LEU A 348 0.10 -16.43 34.41
CA LEU A 348 1.18 -15.56 34.94
C LEU A 348 2.47 -15.73 34.12
N ILE A 349 2.89 -16.98 33.86
CA ILE A 349 4.07 -17.27 33.04
C ILE A 349 3.92 -16.72 31.62
N ALA A 350 2.72 -16.81 31.03
CA ALA A 350 2.46 -16.25 29.72
C ALA A 350 2.54 -14.71 29.71
N ALA A 351 2.00 -14.05 30.72
CA ALA A 351 2.16 -12.60 30.88
C ALA A 351 3.64 -12.20 31.00
N VAL A 352 4.44 -12.96 31.75
CA VAL A 352 5.90 -12.75 31.84
C VAL A 352 6.58 -12.92 30.47
N ARG A 353 6.29 -14.01 29.74
CA ARG A 353 6.83 -14.26 28.39
C ARG A 353 6.40 -13.23 27.35
N GLY A 354 5.23 -12.63 27.55
CA GLY A 354 4.70 -11.54 26.73
C GLY A 354 5.20 -10.15 27.14
N HIS A 355 5.96 -10.05 28.24
CA HIS A 355 6.38 -8.78 28.86
C HIS A 355 5.20 -7.89 29.32
N ASN A 356 4.05 -8.50 29.65
CA ASN A 356 2.79 -7.81 29.95
C ASN A 356 2.54 -7.70 31.45
N ILE A 357 3.12 -6.65 32.07
CA ILE A 357 2.98 -6.39 33.51
C ILE A 357 1.51 -6.22 33.92
N ASP A 358 0.69 -5.54 33.14
CA ASP A 358 -0.71 -5.28 33.50
C ASP A 358 -1.54 -6.57 33.59
N CYS A 359 -1.33 -7.50 32.65
CA CYS A 359 -1.97 -8.82 32.67
C CYS A 359 -1.46 -9.67 33.84
N LEU A 360 -0.16 -9.63 34.13
CA LEU A 360 0.43 -10.30 35.27
C LEU A 360 -0.15 -9.79 36.60
N GLN A 361 -0.20 -8.46 36.75
CA GLN A 361 -0.72 -7.79 37.94
C GLN A 361 -2.19 -8.14 38.15
N TYR A 362 -3.02 -8.00 37.11
CA TYR A 362 -4.43 -8.37 37.18
C TYR A 362 -4.59 -9.83 37.60
N ALA A 363 -3.89 -10.77 36.96
CA ALA A 363 -4.00 -12.18 37.28
C ALA A 363 -3.63 -12.48 38.75
N HIS A 364 -2.60 -11.80 39.27
CA HIS A 364 -2.20 -11.90 40.68
C HIS A 364 -3.28 -11.36 41.63
N GLU A 365 -3.82 -10.17 41.36
CA GLU A 365 -4.87 -9.54 42.16
C GLU A 365 -6.16 -10.36 42.21
N GLN A 366 -6.47 -11.12 41.15
CA GLN A 366 -7.60 -12.04 41.08
C GLN A 366 -7.32 -13.41 41.73
N GLY A 367 -6.19 -13.58 42.42
CA GLY A 367 -5.90 -14.75 43.23
C GLY A 367 -5.05 -15.84 42.56
N CYS A 368 -4.47 -15.57 41.38
CA CYS A 368 -3.41 -16.45 40.87
C CYS A 368 -2.14 -16.24 41.69
N ALA A 369 -1.77 -17.25 42.48
CA ALA A 369 -0.52 -17.22 43.22
C ALA A 369 0.67 -17.37 42.27
N TRP A 370 1.64 -16.46 42.35
CA TRP A 370 2.97 -16.67 41.79
C TRP A 370 3.84 -17.47 42.76
N ASP A 371 4.79 -18.20 42.21
CA ASP A 371 5.88 -18.83 42.94
C ASP A 371 7.23 -18.40 42.32
N ALA A 372 8.33 -18.98 42.81
CA ALA A 372 9.66 -18.58 42.36
C ALA A 372 9.90 -18.83 40.86
N THR A 373 9.07 -19.67 40.21
CA THR A 373 9.17 -19.92 38.76
C THR A 373 8.83 -18.67 37.95
N VAL A 374 7.94 -17.81 38.44
CA VAL A 374 7.56 -16.56 37.75
C VAL A 374 8.74 -15.58 37.71
N ALA A 375 9.43 -15.42 38.84
CA ALA A 375 10.64 -14.61 38.92
C ALA A 375 11.81 -15.21 38.12
N ALA A 376 12.00 -16.53 38.19
CA ALA A 376 13.02 -17.22 37.42
C ALA A 376 12.81 -17.08 35.90
N GLU A 377 11.57 -17.14 35.43
CA GLU A 377 11.24 -16.93 34.00
C GLU A 377 11.58 -15.50 33.56
N ALA A 378 11.22 -14.49 34.35
CA ALA A 378 11.56 -13.08 34.04
C ALA A 378 13.09 -12.87 33.98
N ALA A 379 13.84 -13.50 34.88
CA ALA A 379 15.31 -13.46 34.87
C ALA A 379 15.90 -14.11 33.62
N GLN A 380 15.39 -15.29 33.20
CA GLN A 380 15.83 -15.99 31.99
C GLN A 380 15.57 -15.20 30.71
N LEU A 381 14.48 -14.43 30.67
CA LEU A 381 14.16 -13.54 29.55
C LEU A 381 14.97 -12.23 29.58
N HIS A 382 15.79 -12.03 30.61
CA HIS A 382 16.53 -10.79 30.86
C HIS A 382 15.63 -9.54 30.95
N ASP A 383 14.38 -9.73 31.41
CA ASP A 383 13.40 -8.66 31.57
C ASP A 383 13.53 -7.99 32.95
N LEU A 384 14.46 -7.03 33.04
CA LEU A 384 14.71 -6.28 34.26
C LEU A 384 13.50 -5.48 34.78
N PRO A 385 12.70 -4.78 33.94
CA PRO A 385 11.46 -4.16 34.38
C PRO A 385 10.49 -5.13 35.05
N MET A 386 10.24 -6.30 34.44
CA MET A 386 9.37 -7.32 35.01
C MET A 386 9.92 -7.88 36.32
N LEU A 387 11.23 -8.17 36.39
CA LEU A 387 11.86 -8.69 37.60
C LEU A 387 11.80 -7.69 38.76
N LYS A 388 11.98 -6.39 38.48
CA LYS A 388 11.79 -5.33 39.49
C LYS A 388 10.35 -5.27 39.97
N PHE A 389 9.38 -5.30 39.06
CA PHE A 389 7.97 -5.32 39.41
C PHE A 389 7.62 -6.51 40.30
N LEU A 390 8.06 -7.71 39.92
CA LEU A 390 7.88 -8.94 40.71
C LEU A 390 8.50 -8.82 42.10
N HIS A 391 9.72 -8.27 42.19
CA HIS A 391 10.40 -8.07 43.47
C HIS A 391 9.68 -7.06 44.38
N GLU A 392 9.28 -5.91 43.83
CA GLU A 392 8.59 -4.84 44.55
C GLU A 392 7.22 -5.29 45.07
N ASN A 393 6.57 -6.23 44.38
CA ASN A 393 5.28 -6.79 44.78
C ASN A 393 5.40 -8.11 45.59
N GLY A 394 6.62 -8.53 45.96
CA GLY A 394 6.82 -9.64 46.88
C GLY A 394 6.73 -11.03 46.25
N CYS A 395 6.95 -11.17 44.94
CA CYS A 395 7.16 -12.47 44.31
C CYS A 395 8.41 -13.14 44.90
N PRO A 396 8.33 -14.42 45.32
CA PRO A 396 9.51 -15.14 45.77
C PRO A 396 10.52 -15.30 44.62
N TRP A 397 11.80 -15.34 44.97
CA TRP A 397 12.91 -15.70 44.08
C TRP A 397 13.74 -16.81 44.74
N ASP A 398 14.41 -17.61 43.93
CA ASP A 398 15.23 -18.74 44.39
C ASP A 398 16.59 -18.74 43.68
N GLU A 399 17.38 -19.79 43.93
CA GLU A 399 18.70 -19.95 43.31
C GLU A 399 18.63 -19.92 41.77
N HIS A 400 17.52 -20.38 41.17
CA HIS A 400 17.35 -20.40 39.72
C HIS A 400 17.17 -18.99 39.15
N THR A 401 16.53 -18.12 39.92
CA THR A 401 16.43 -16.68 39.60
C THR A 401 17.80 -16.00 39.62
N CYS A 402 18.71 -16.43 40.50
CA CYS A 402 20.06 -15.85 40.61
C CYS A 402 21.07 -16.38 39.59
N ILE A 403 20.81 -17.54 38.98
CA ILE A 403 21.71 -18.20 38.01
C ILE A 403 21.35 -17.84 36.55
N ALA A 404 20.10 -17.45 36.31
CA ALA A 404 19.61 -16.95 35.02
C ALA A 404 20.18 -15.56 34.68
#